data_AF-A0A838HB19-F1
#
_entry.id   AF-A0A838HB19-F1
#
_cell.length_a   1.000
_cell.length_b   1.000
_cell.length_c   1.000
_cell.angle_alpha   90.00
_cell.angle_beta   90.00
_cell.angle_gamma   90.00
#
_symmetry.space_group_name_H-M   'P 1'
#
loop_
_entity.id
_entity.type
_entity.pdbx_description
1 polymer ?
#
loop_
_entity_poly.entity_id
_entity_poly.type
_entity_poly.pdbx_seq_one_letter_code
_entity_poly.pdbx_strand_id
1 'polypeptide(L)'
;LKTFRFSPGAREASFSDRIRIPLRPFAGVMGVAPPTDSLLSTIPPRANGGNMDNRHLVEGTTVYLPVFVEGALFSIGDTHAAQGDGEVSGTAIEAPMRIVYDVRVIEGGRRIEEPQYETAELYGVTAFATNLDQAAKKATRYMIDYLVQEHGLDRTEAYVLCSLAGDLKISEVVDVPHVLVSMHMPKDVLGVGRTQANADER
;
A
#
# COMPACT_ATOMS: atom_id res chain seq x y z
N LEU A 1 16.20 -16.90 14.44
CA LEU A 1 15.19 -17.05 13.38
C LEU A 1 14.14 -18.08 13.84
N LYS A 2 12.84 -17.75 13.77
CA LYS A 2 11.74 -18.69 14.02
C LYS A 2 11.16 -19.12 12.69
N THR A 3 10.86 -20.40 12.51
CA THR A 3 10.22 -20.91 11.29
C THR A 3 8.76 -21.25 11.54
N PHE A 4 7.95 -21.12 10.49
CA PHE A 4 6.53 -21.42 10.50
C PHE A 4 6.24 -22.52 9.46
N ARG A 5 5.35 -23.45 9.81
CA ARG A 5 4.91 -24.51 8.90
C ARG A 5 3.44 -24.31 8.58
N PHE A 6 3.11 -24.35 7.29
CA PHE A 6 1.76 -24.20 6.80
C PHE A 6 1.25 -25.53 6.23
N SER A 7 0.00 -25.85 6.55
CA SER A 7 -0.75 -26.88 5.81
C SER A 7 -1.48 -26.22 4.64
N PRO A 8 -1.81 -26.96 3.57
CA PRO A 8 -2.65 -26.44 2.50
C PRO A 8 -3.95 -25.82 3.06
N GLY A 9 -4.28 -24.60 2.61
CA GLY A 9 -5.46 -23.86 3.08
C GLY A 9 -5.34 -23.26 4.49
N ALA A 10 -4.15 -23.24 5.09
CA ALA A 10 -3.92 -22.56 6.36
C ALA A 10 -4.35 -21.08 6.29
N ARG A 11 -5.03 -20.62 7.33
CA ARG A 11 -5.46 -19.22 7.50
C ARG A 11 -4.77 -18.52 8.68
N GLU A 12 -3.97 -19.26 9.43
CA GLU A 12 -3.22 -18.76 10.58
C GLU A 12 -1.87 -19.46 10.70
N ALA A 13 -0.89 -18.76 11.26
CA ALA A 13 0.38 -19.31 11.71
C ALA A 13 0.33 -19.59 13.22
N SER A 14 0.80 -20.76 13.64
CA SER A 14 0.99 -21.06 15.06
C SER A 14 2.29 -20.45 15.57
N PHE A 15 2.20 -19.43 16.42
CA PHE A 15 3.37 -18.82 17.05
C PHE A 15 3.79 -19.57 18.32
N SER A 16 2.81 -19.98 19.13
CA SER A 16 2.97 -20.84 20.32
C SER A 16 1.66 -21.59 20.59
N ASP A 17 1.58 -22.43 21.63
CA ASP A 17 0.36 -23.19 21.95
C ASP A 17 -0.90 -22.31 22.09
N ARG A 18 -0.73 -21.05 22.50
CA ARG A 18 -1.83 -20.10 22.77
C ARG A 18 -1.91 -18.94 21.78
N ILE A 19 -0.90 -18.74 20.93
CA ILE A 19 -0.81 -17.57 20.05
C ILE A 19 -0.91 -18.02 18.60
N ARG A 20 -1.87 -17.43 17.90
CA ARG A 20 -2.12 -17.60 16.47
C ARG A 20 -2.03 -16.25 15.77
N ILE A 21 -1.45 -16.23 14.58
CA ILE A 21 -1.31 -15.03 13.76
C ILE A 21 -2.12 -15.25 12.48
N PRO A 22 -3.17 -14.45 12.21
CA PRO A 22 -3.91 -14.55 10.96
C PRO A 22 -3.00 -14.34 9.76
N LEU A 23 -3.13 -15.19 8.74
CA LEU A 23 -2.42 -15.03 7.48
C LEU A 23 -3.17 -14.03 6.61
N ARG A 24 -2.43 -13.07 6.06
CA ARG A 24 -2.90 -12.12 5.04
C ARG A 24 -1.77 -11.98 4.02
N PRO A 25 -1.64 -12.94 3.10
CA PRO A 25 -0.50 -13.00 2.19
C PRO A 25 -0.43 -11.79 1.25
N PHE A 26 0.77 -11.25 1.04
CA PHE A 26 1.03 -10.18 0.07
C PHE A 26 2.50 -10.19 -0.41
N ALA A 27 2.80 -9.37 -1.41
CA ALA A 27 4.17 -9.06 -1.83
C ALA A 27 4.63 -7.75 -1.19
N GLY A 28 5.71 -7.79 -0.40
CA GLY A 28 6.38 -6.63 0.17
C GLY A 28 7.02 -5.75 -0.91
N VAL A 29 7.62 -6.39 -1.93
CA VAL A 29 8.22 -5.69 -3.07
C VAL A 29 7.28 -5.69 -4.28
N MET A 30 6.88 -4.50 -4.71
CA MET A 30 6.26 -4.25 -6.02
C MET A 30 6.74 -2.92 -6.59
N GLY A 31 7.21 -2.92 -7.84
CA GLY A 31 7.67 -1.67 -8.42
C GLY A 31 7.96 -1.73 -9.92
N VAL A 32 8.15 -0.55 -10.48
CA VAL A 32 8.54 -0.32 -11.87
C VAL A 32 9.97 0.22 -11.92
N ALA A 33 10.58 0.27 -13.10
CA ALA A 33 11.93 0.81 -13.23
C ALA A 33 11.94 2.33 -12.96
N PRO A 34 12.83 2.81 -12.09
CA PRO A 34 13.07 4.24 -11.90
C PRO A 34 13.80 4.84 -13.11
N PRO A 35 13.74 6.16 -13.33
CA PRO A 35 14.39 6.82 -14.47
C PRO A 35 15.88 7.04 -14.21
N THR A 36 16.63 5.95 -14.03
CA THR A 36 18.08 5.97 -13.79
C THR A 36 18.75 4.71 -14.31
N ASP A 37 19.99 4.84 -14.78
CA ASP A 37 20.85 3.72 -15.18
C ASP A 37 21.64 3.14 -13.99
N SER A 38 21.49 3.72 -12.79
CA SER A 38 22.18 3.25 -11.59
C SER A 38 21.51 2.00 -11.02
N LEU A 39 22.33 1.03 -10.58
CA LEU A 39 21.84 -0.09 -9.78
C LEU A 39 21.43 0.41 -8.39
N LEU A 40 20.14 0.29 -8.09
CA LEU A 40 19.59 0.69 -6.80
C LEU A 40 19.43 -0.53 -5.90
N SER A 41 19.72 -0.37 -4.61
CA SER A 41 19.33 -1.35 -3.59
C SER A 41 17.81 -1.50 -3.58
N THR A 42 17.34 -2.74 -3.53
CA THR A 42 15.92 -3.08 -3.38
C THR A 42 15.41 -2.89 -1.97
N ILE A 43 16.30 -2.64 -0.99
CA ILE A 43 15.92 -2.47 0.43
C ILE A 43 14.95 -1.30 0.63
N PRO A 44 15.26 -0.04 0.26
CA PRO A 44 14.34 1.05 0.55
C PRO A 44 13.23 1.23 -0.50
N PRO A 45 11.99 1.57 -0.07
CA PRO A 45 10.95 2.04 -0.98
C PRO A 45 11.35 3.37 -1.64
N ARG A 46 10.77 3.65 -2.82
CA ARG A 46 10.98 4.89 -3.59
C ARG A 46 9.70 5.26 -4.34
N ALA A 47 9.77 6.32 -5.13
CA ALA A 47 8.67 6.78 -5.98
C ALA A 47 8.20 5.70 -6.98
N ASN A 48 9.05 4.76 -7.35
CA ASN A 48 8.75 3.64 -8.23
C ASN A 48 8.17 2.40 -7.52
N GLY A 49 7.81 2.51 -6.25
CA GLY A 49 7.50 1.37 -5.39
C GLY A 49 8.78 0.78 -4.82
N GLY A 50 9.00 -0.51 -5.03
CA GLY A 50 10.08 -1.26 -4.38
C GLY A 50 9.57 -1.93 -3.11
N ASN A 51 10.40 -1.98 -2.07
CA ASN A 51 10.04 -2.58 -0.77
C ASN A 51 9.05 -1.70 -0.03
N MET A 52 7.76 -1.89 -0.30
CA MET A 52 6.72 -1.06 0.31
C MET A 52 6.24 -1.64 1.64
N ASP A 53 6.40 -2.96 1.83
CA ASP A 53 6.05 -3.70 3.05
C ASP A 53 4.70 -3.26 3.63
N ASN A 54 3.75 -3.11 2.71
CA ASN A 54 2.43 -2.62 3.01
C ASN A 54 1.47 -3.80 3.04
N ARG A 55 1.13 -4.22 4.26
CA ARG A 55 0.21 -5.33 4.56
C ARG A 55 -1.21 -5.18 4.01
N HIS A 56 -1.56 -4.05 3.42
CA HIS A 56 -2.84 -3.82 2.76
C HIS A 56 -2.82 -4.21 1.27
N LEU A 57 -1.65 -4.55 0.71
CA LEU A 57 -1.50 -4.95 -0.70
C LEU A 57 -1.78 -6.44 -0.93
N VAL A 58 -2.90 -6.90 -0.37
CA VAL A 58 -3.36 -8.29 -0.40
C VAL A 58 -4.10 -8.63 -1.70
N GLU A 59 -4.50 -9.90 -1.85
CA GLU A 59 -5.40 -10.33 -2.92
C GLU A 59 -6.65 -9.43 -3.00
N GLY A 60 -6.99 -8.99 -4.22
CA GLY A 60 -8.10 -8.06 -4.49
C GLY A 60 -7.71 -6.58 -4.48
N THR A 61 -6.51 -6.23 -4.02
CA THR A 61 -6.00 -4.85 -4.08
C THR A 61 -5.54 -4.50 -5.50
N THR A 62 -5.91 -3.32 -5.97
CA THR A 62 -5.34 -2.70 -7.19
C THR A 62 -4.26 -1.72 -6.78
N VAL A 63 -3.06 -1.86 -7.36
CA VAL A 63 -1.92 -0.95 -7.10
C VAL A 63 -1.63 -0.12 -8.34
N TYR A 64 -1.55 1.19 -8.14
CA TYR A 64 -1.22 2.18 -9.15
C TYR A 64 0.24 2.60 -9.00
N LEU A 65 1.03 2.39 -10.05
CA LEU A 65 2.45 2.73 -10.08
C LEU A 65 2.71 3.81 -11.15
N PRO A 66 3.49 4.87 -10.85
CA PRO A 66 3.88 5.86 -11.84
C PRO A 66 4.83 5.26 -12.88
N VAL A 67 4.58 5.48 -14.17
CA VAL A 67 5.47 5.00 -15.25
C VAL A 67 6.55 6.03 -15.54
N PHE A 68 7.82 5.67 -15.26
CA PHE A 68 8.97 6.56 -15.47
C PHE A 68 9.74 6.30 -16.78
N VAL A 69 9.70 5.07 -17.27
CA VAL A 69 10.43 4.62 -18.46
C VAL A 69 9.52 3.78 -19.35
N GLU A 70 9.89 3.67 -20.63
CA GLU A 70 9.15 2.86 -21.59
C GLU A 70 9.00 1.40 -21.12
N GLY A 71 7.80 0.86 -21.29
CA GLY A 71 7.45 -0.51 -20.86
C GLY A 71 7.25 -0.68 -19.35
N ALA A 72 7.47 0.37 -18.53
CA ALA A 72 7.44 0.38 -17.07
C ALA A 72 8.43 -0.57 -16.37
N LEU A 73 8.67 -1.76 -16.91
CA LEU A 73 9.57 -2.79 -16.39
C LEU A 73 9.15 -3.22 -14.96
N PHE A 74 7.89 -3.62 -14.83
CA PHE A 74 7.31 -4.07 -13.56
C PHE A 74 8.01 -5.32 -13.01
N SER A 75 8.20 -5.35 -11.69
CA SER A 75 8.75 -6.47 -10.92
C SER A 75 8.01 -6.61 -9.59
N ILE A 76 7.97 -7.83 -9.07
CA ILE A 76 7.28 -8.21 -7.84
C ILE A 76 8.04 -9.32 -7.11
N GLY A 77 8.04 -9.31 -5.78
CA GLY A 77 8.74 -10.29 -4.96
C GLY A 77 8.52 -10.08 -3.47
N ASP A 78 9.43 -10.66 -2.68
CA ASP A 78 9.47 -10.55 -1.22
C ASP A 78 8.12 -10.84 -0.54
N THR A 79 7.71 -12.10 -0.55
CA THR A 79 6.34 -12.45 -0.19
C THR A 79 6.18 -12.81 1.26
N HIS A 80 5.21 -12.18 1.92
CA HIS A 80 4.99 -12.27 3.35
C HIS A 80 3.66 -12.96 3.65
N ALA A 81 3.67 -14.02 4.45
CA ALA A 81 2.43 -14.71 4.87
C ALA A 81 1.64 -13.88 5.89
N ALA A 82 2.33 -13.09 6.70
CA ALA A 82 1.75 -12.13 7.63
C ALA A 82 2.78 -11.06 8.01
N GLN A 83 2.32 -9.82 8.06
CA GLN A 83 3.07 -8.66 8.56
C GLN A 83 2.14 -7.74 9.36
N GLY A 84 2.71 -7.06 10.37
CA GLY A 84 2.07 -5.92 11.03
C GLY A 84 2.46 -4.60 10.38
N ASP A 85 1.69 -3.55 10.67
CA ASP A 85 2.07 -2.18 10.31
C ASP A 85 3.38 -1.80 11.02
N GLY A 86 4.33 -1.27 10.26
CA GLY A 86 5.64 -0.84 10.72
C GLY A 86 6.76 -1.89 10.60
N GLU A 87 6.43 -3.17 10.36
CA GLU A 87 7.41 -4.24 10.19
C GLU A 87 8.58 -4.21 11.21
N VAL A 88 8.27 -3.93 12.48
CA VAL A 88 9.23 -3.39 13.46
C VAL A 88 10.49 -4.23 13.74
N SER A 89 10.49 -5.51 13.36
CA SER A 89 11.65 -6.41 13.49
C SER A 89 12.54 -6.47 12.25
N GLY A 90 12.20 -5.75 11.17
CA GLY A 90 12.89 -5.79 9.89
C GLY A 90 12.58 -7.01 9.03
N THR A 91 11.61 -7.83 9.43
CA THR A 91 11.17 -9.03 8.70
C THR A 91 9.72 -9.35 9.06
N ALA A 92 9.05 -10.03 8.14
CA ALA A 92 7.72 -10.57 8.30
C ALA A 92 7.76 -12.10 8.53
N ILE A 93 6.62 -12.78 8.34
CA ILE A 93 6.65 -14.22 8.08
C ILE A 93 6.98 -14.44 6.60
N GLU A 94 8.28 -14.45 6.28
CA GLU A 94 8.78 -14.70 4.94
C GLU A 94 8.37 -16.08 4.43
N ALA A 95 7.74 -16.13 3.27
CA ALA A 95 7.27 -17.38 2.69
C ALA A 95 7.27 -17.32 1.16
N PRO A 96 7.76 -18.34 0.44
CA PRO A 96 7.65 -18.37 -1.02
C PRO A 96 6.19 -18.49 -1.46
N MET A 97 5.79 -17.68 -2.44
CA MET A 97 4.44 -17.68 -2.97
C MET A 97 4.41 -17.68 -4.49
N ARG A 98 3.29 -18.13 -5.04
CA ARG A 98 2.91 -17.89 -6.43
C ARG A 98 1.85 -16.80 -6.45
N ILE A 99 2.15 -15.70 -7.12
CA ILE A 99 1.22 -14.58 -7.29
C ILE A 99 0.68 -14.61 -8.71
N VAL A 100 -0.64 -14.45 -8.84
CA VAL A 100 -1.32 -14.22 -10.12
C VAL A 100 -1.77 -12.76 -10.11
N TYR A 101 -1.40 -12.02 -11.14
CA TYR A 101 -1.68 -10.59 -11.26
C TYR A 101 -2.03 -10.22 -12.70
N ASP A 102 -2.68 -9.07 -12.86
CA ASP A 102 -3.02 -8.46 -14.15
C ASP A 102 -2.37 -7.08 -14.23
N VAL A 103 -1.76 -6.74 -15.36
CA VAL A 103 -1.08 -5.46 -15.56
C VAL A 103 -1.73 -4.71 -16.71
N ARG A 104 -2.14 -3.47 -16.46
CA ARG A 104 -2.76 -2.58 -17.45
C ARG A 104 -2.06 -1.24 -17.45
N VAL A 105 -1.96 -0.65 -18.63
CA VAL A 105 -1.52 0.73 -18.80
C VAL A 105 -2.76 1.63 -18.73
N ILE A 106 -2.67 2.72 -17.95
CA ILE A 106 -3.70 3.74 -17.84
C ILE A 106 -3.21 4.99 -18.58
N GLU A 107 -3.78 5.25 -19.76
CA GLU A 107 -3.48 6.44 -20.55
C GLU A 107 -4.43 7.58 -20.17
N GLY A 108 -3.91 8.81 -20.09
CA GLY A 108 -4.72 10.00 -19.76
C GLY A 108 -5.25 10.03 -18.32
N GLY A 109 -4.84 9.09 -17.47
CA GLY A 109 -5.18 9.09 -16.04
C GLY A 109 -4.47 10.20 -15.26
N ARG A 110 -4.91 10.41 -14.02
CA ARG A 110 -4.26 11.32 -13.09
C ARG A 110 -2.79 10.94 -12.89
N ARG A 111 -1.92 11.94 -12.94
CA ARG A 111 -0.50 11.76 -12.58
C ARG A 111 -0.38 11.51 -11.08
N ILE A 112 0.31 10.43 -10.74
CA ILE A 112 0.73 10.12 -9.36
C ILE A 112 2.24 10.26 -9.26
N GLU A 113 2.73 10.77 -8.14
CA GLU A 113 4.18 10.87 -7.91
C GLU A 113 4.74 9.61 -7.27
N GLU A 114 3.92 8.91 -6.47
CA GLU A 114 4.29 7.71 -5.69
C GLU A 114 3.14 6.70 -5.71
N PRO A 115 3.40 5.44 -5.33
CA PRO A 115 2.40 4.39 -5.40
C PRO A 115 1.12 4.75 -4.64
N GLN A 116 0.00 4.41 -5.25
CA GLN A 116 -1.31 4.50 -4.63
C GLN A 116 -2.00 3.15 -4.82
N TYR A 117 -3.03 2.87 -4.07
CA TYR A 117 -3.72 1.59 -4.16
C TYR A 117 -5.15 1.71 -3.68
N GLU A 118 -5.96 0.71 -4.00
CA GLU A 118 -7.30 0.62 -3.45
C GLU A 118 -7.69 -0.83 -3.21
N THR A 119 -8.41 -1.03 -2.11
CA THR A 119 -9.08 -2.29 -1.79
C THR A 119 -10.58 -2.16 -2.12
N ALA A 120 -11.39 -3.14 -1.75
CA ALA A 120 -12.84 -2.99 -1.83
C ALA A 120 -13.35 -1.86 -0.90
N GLU A 121 -12.65 -1.58 0.20
CA GLU A 121 -13.10 -0.71 1.29
C GLU A 121 -12.46 0.68 1.31
N LEU A 122 -11.24 0.84 0.80
CA LEU A 122 -10.49 2.10 0.93
C LEU A 122 -9.68 2.47 -0.30
N TYR A 123 -9.37 3.76 -0.43
CA TYR A 123 -8.31 4.28 -1.29
C TYR A 123 -7.11 4.68 -0.42
N GLY A 124 -5.91 4.28 -0.81
CA GLY A 124 -4.67 4.51 -0.09
C GLY A 124 -3.65 5.24 -0.95
N VAL A 125 -3.04 6.29 -0.39
CA VAL A 125 -1.84 6.91 -0.96
C VAL A 125 -0.63 6.52 -0.10
N THR A 126 0.53 6.32 -0.72
CA THR A 126 1.77 6.05 0.01
C THR A 126 2.74 7.22 -0.14
N ALA A 127 3.61 7.40 0.85
CA ALA A 127 4.70 8.35 0.77
C ALA A 127 5.96 7.81 1.47
N PHE A 128 7.06 7.75 0.74
CA PHE A 128 8.36 7.44 1.34
C PHE A 128 9.10 8.72 1.76
N ALA A 129 9.89 8.66 2.81
CA ALA A 129 10.83 9.71 3.19
C ALA A 129 11.93 9.15 4.10
N THR A 130 12.91 9.97 4.48
CA THR A 130 13.98 9.56 5.42
C THR A 130 13.56 9.60 6.89
N ASN A 131 12.33 10.03 7.18
CA ASN A 131 11.74 10.00 8.52
C ASN A 131 10.21 10.05 8.45
N LEU A 132 9.57 9.61 9.53
CA LEU A 132 8.12 9.50 9.64
C LEU A 132 7.40 10.84 9.48
N ASP A 133 7.92 11.93 10.04
CA ASP A 133 7.28 13.25 9.96
C ASP A 133 7.16 13.74 8.52
N GLN A 134 8.21 13.53 7.71
CA GLN A 134 8.21 13.90 6.29
C GLN A 134 7.28 12.99 5.48
N ALA A 135 7.34 11.68 5.71
CA ALA A 135 6.48 10.70 5.05
C ALA A 135 5.00 10.99 5.37
N ALA A 136 4.66 11.22 6.63
CA ALA A 136 3.32 11.59 7.09
C ALA A 136 2.78 12.84 6.39
N LYS A 137 3.53 13.95 6.42
CA LYS A 137 3.13 15.20 5.76
C LYS A 137 2.90 15.02 4.26
N LYS A 138 3.73 14.20 3.63
CA LYS A 138 3.67 13.92 2.20
C LYS A 138 2.48 13.02 1.84
N ALA A 139 2.24 11.95 2.59
CA ALA A 139 1.06 11.09 2.44
C ALA A 139 -0.24 11.89 2.58
N THR A 140 -0.34 12.74 3.60
CA THR A 140 -1.52 13.60 3.77
C THR A 140 -1.72 14.56 2.60
N ARG A 141 -0.65 15.15 2.06
CA ARG A 141 -0.73 16.01 0.86
C ARG A 141 -1.21 15.23 -0.36
N TYR A 142 -0.70 14.03 -0.59
CA TYR A 142 -1.16 13.19 -1.70
C TYR A 142 -2.62 12.79 -1.56
N MET A 143 -3.13 12.57 -0.34
CA MET A 143 -4.55 12.31 -0.14
C MET A 143 -5.39 13.57 -0.42
N ILE A 144 -4.94 14.75 0.04
CA ILE A 144 -5.59 16.02 -0.32
C ILE A 144 -5.64 16.20 -1.84
N ASP A 145 -4.53 15.94 -2.53
CA ASP A 145 -4.46 16.10 -3.99
C ASP A 145 -5.38 15.10 -4.71
N TYR A 146 -5.49 13.86 -4.23
CA TYR A 146 -6.47 12.88 -4.70
C TYR A 146 -7.91 13.36 -4.50
N LEU A 147 -8.26 13.81 -3.30
CA LEU A 147 -9.60 14.30 -2.97
C LEU A 147 -10.01 15.52 -3.82
N VAL A 148 -9.08 16.43 -4.07
CA VAL A 148 -9.33 17.59 -4.92
C VAL A 148 -9.55 17.17 -6.38
N GLN A 149 -8.71 16.28 -6.91
CA GLN A 149 -8.73 15.93 -8.33
C GLN A 149 -9.86 14.96 -8.69
N GLU A 150 -10.16 13.99 -7.83
CA GLU A 150 -11.12 12.92 -8.12
C GLU A 150 -12.48 13.16 -7.48
N HIS A 151 -12.55 13.94 -6.40
CA HIS A 151 -13.80 14.21 -5.66
C HIS A 151 -14.21 15.69 -5.67
N GLY A 152 -13.45 16.55 -6.33
CA GLY A 152 -13.80 17.96 -6.56
C GLY A 152 -13.87 18.82 -5.30
N LEU A 153 -13.30 18.36 -4.18
CA LEU A 153 -13.25 19.12 -2.93
C LEU A 153 -12.30 20.31 -3.06
N ASP A 154 -12.58 21.38 -2.31
CA ASP A 154 -11.56 22.40 -2.11
C ASP A 154 -10.44 21.87 -1.20
N ARG A 155 -9.25 22.49 -1.27
CA ARG A 155 -8.08 22.01 -0.53
C ARG A 155 -8.26 22.03 0.99
N THR A 156 -9.03 22.98 1.52
CA THR A 156 -9.28 23.11 2.96
C THR A 156 -10.25 22.02 3.41
N GLU A 157 -11.35 21.82 2.68
CA GLU A 157 -12.30 20.73 2.92
C GLU A 157 -11.64 19.36 2.83
N ALA A 158 -10.83 19.12 1.79
CA ALA A 158 -10.07 17.88 1.65
C ALA A 158 -9.12 17.65 2.85
N TYR A 159 -8.45 18.70 3.33
CA TYR A 159 -7.57 18.58 4.50
C TYR A 159 -8.35 18.30 5.79
N VAL A 160 -9.51 18.94 5.99
CA VAL A 160 -10.40 18.66 7.12
C VAL A 160 -10.93 17.23 7.03
N LEU A 161 -11.35 16.76 5.86
CA LEU A 161 -11.82 15.39 5.66
C LEU A 161 -10.73 14.35 5.98
N CYS A 162 -9.50 14.60 5.53
CA CYS A 162 -8.33 13.81 5.94
C CYS A 162 -8.20 13.68 7.46
N SER A 163 -8.48 14.75 8.21
CA SER A 163 -8.43 14.73 9.67
C SER A 163 -9.62 14.03 10.33
N LEU A 164 -10.80 14.05 9.72
CA LEU A 164 -12.03 13.53 10.31
C LEU A 164 -12.26 12.05 10.00
N ALA A 165 -11.80 11.59 8.84
CA ALA A 165 -12.11 10.26 8.32
C ALA A 165 -10.89 9.53 7.74
N GLY A 166 -9.75 10.21 7.60
CA GLY A 166 -8.53 9.60 7.10
C GLY A 166 -7.76 8.88 8.18
N ASP A 167 -7.15 7.76 7.80
CA ASP A 167 -6.28 6.95 8.65
C ASP A 167 -4.84 7.07 8.18
N LEU A 168 -3.96 7.65 9.00
CA LEU A 168 -2.52 7.65 8.74
C LEU A 168 -1.91 6.37 9.32
N LYS A 169 -1.30 5.53 8.47
CA LYS A 169 -0.71 4.23 8.82
C LYS A 169 0.77 4.19 8.49
N ILE A 170 1.55 3.61 9.39
CA ILE A 170 2.98 3.35 9.16
C ILE A 170 3.07 1.99 8.49
N SER A 171 3.51 1.93 7.24
CA SER A 171 3.63 0.66 6.51
C SER A 171 4.89 -0.10 6.97
N GLU A 172 6.05 0.57 6.93
CA GLU A 172 7.32 0.06 7.45
C GLU A 172 8.19 1.21 8.02
N VAL A 173 9.15 0.88 8.89
CA VAL A 173 10.12 1.84 9.45
C VAL A 173 11.57 1.35 9.45
N VAL A 174 11.84 0.31 8.69
CA VAL A 174 13.04 -0.53 8.84
C VAL A 174 13.92 -0.52 7.58
N ASP A 175 13.39 -0.02 6.46
CA ASP A 175 14.03 -0.08 5.16
C ASP A 175 14.94 1.11 4.87
N VAL A 176 16.07 1.16 5.59
CA VAL A 176 17.02 2.27 5.53
C VAL A 176 17.47 2.58 4.09
N PRO A 177 17.48 3.86 3.67
CA PRO A 177 17.28 5.05 4.50
C PRO A 177 15.84 5.56 4.58
N HIS A 178 14.87 4.81 4.07
CA HIS A 178 13.51 5.28 3.95
C HIS A 178 12.58 4.60 4.96
N VAL A 179 11.47 5.29 5.21
CA VAL A 179 10.28 4.77 5.86
C VAL A 179 9.09 5.05 4.95
N LEU A 180 8.04 4.24 5.02
CA LEU A 180 6.83 4.39 4.24
C LEU A 180 5.62 4.63 5.15
N VAL A 181 4.92 5.73 4.88
CA VAL A 181 3.64 6.04 5.53
C VAL A 181 2.54 6.05 4.47
N SER A 182 1.41 5.43 4.79
CA SER A 182 0.21 5.44 3.98
C SER A 182 -0.85 6.33 4.62
N MET A 183 -1.66 7.01 3.80
CA MET A 183 -2.91 7.63 4.27
C MET A 183 -4.08 6.95 3.56
N HIS A 184 -5.02 6.41 4.34
CA HIS A 184 -6.21 5.73 3.82
C HIS A 184 -7.42 6.64 3.96
N MET A 185 -8.28 6.57 2.96
CA MET A 185 -9.61 7.16 2.99
C MET A 185 -10.63 6.06 2.70
N PRO A 186 -11.56 5.77 3.63
CA PRO A 186 -12.64 4.81 3.40
C PRO A 186 -13.50 5.23 2.19
N LYS A 187 -13.83 4.27 1.32
CA LYS A 187 -14.63 4.54 0.12
C LYS A 187 -16.09 4.88 0.44
N ASP A 188 -16.63 4.33 1.53
CA ASP A 188 -17.98 4.65 2.01
C ASP A 188 -18.13 6.11 2.45
N VAL A 189 -17.06 6.72 3.00
CA VAL A 189 -16.95 8.16 3.27
C VAL A 189 -16.93 8.97 1.98
N LEU A 190 -16.28 8.46 0.93
CA LEU A 190 -16.24 9.08 -0.40
C LEU A 190 -17.56 8.92 -1.19
N GLY A 191 -18.53 8.17 -0.66
CA GLY A 191 -19.76 7.83 -1.39
C GLY A 191 -19.54 6.88 -2.57
N VAL A 192 -18.35 6.26 -2.67
CA VAL A 192 -18.00 5.29 -3.71
C VAL A 192 -18.15 3.87 -3.12
N GLY A 193 -18.80 2.96 -3.83
CA GLY A 193 -19.01 1.58 -3.36
C GLY A 193 -20.30 1.32 -2.57
N ARG A 194 -21.18 2.32 -2.41
CA ARG A 194 -22.60 2.06 -2.13
C ARG A 194 -23.27 1.59 -3.42
N THR A 195 -23.31 0.28 -3.66
CA THR A 195 -24.40 -0.27 -4.50
C THR A 195 -25.73 0.24 -3.94
N GLN A 196 -26.68 0.59 -4.82
CA GLN A 196 -28.02 1.12 -4.56
C GLN A 196 -28.94 0.21 -3.70
N ALA A 197 -28.43 -0.58 -2.76
CA ALA A 197 -29.22 -1.49 -1.94
C ALA A 197 -29.91 -0.82 -0.74
N ASN A 198 -29.54 0.41 -0.35
CA ASN A 198 -30.08 1.08 0.84
C ASN A 198 -30.75 2.44 0.56
N ALA A 199 -31.20 2.68 -0.68
CA ALA A 199 -31.97 3.90 -0.99
C ALA A 199 -33.45 3.80 -0.57
N ASP A 200 -33.93 2.63 -0.12
CA ASP A 200 -35.34 2.39 0.24
C ASP A 200 -35.65 2.45 1.75
N GLU A 201 -34.73 2.91 2.61
CA GLU A 201 -34.98 2.98 4.07
C GLU A 201 -34.70 4.34 4.74
N ARG A 202 -34.78 5.47 4.01
CA ARG A 202 -34.82 6.79 4.65
C ARG A 202 -35.81 7.76 4.01
#